data_AF-A0A7V6ZP24-F1
#
_entry.id   AF-A0A7V6ZP24-F1
#
_cell.length_a   1.000
_cell.length_b   1.000
_cell.length_c   1.000
_cell.angle_alpha   90.00
_cell.angle_beta   90.00
_cell.angle_gamma   90.00
#
_symmetry.space_group_name_H-M   'P 1'
#
loop_
_entity.id
_entity.type
_entity.pdbx_description
1 polymer ?
#
loop_
_entity_poly.entity_id
_entity_poly.type
_entity_poly.pdbx_seq_one_letter_code
_entity_poly.pdbx_strand_id
1 'polypeptide(L)'
;LWAYREYGIKGIRGEAAAGLPNVRKALRNLKDFSRENLLMTLIGLIRDVEDTVLLKRAGSLEKYNHYRELIGSIEVFDEERIRRITEECVKANLSFGGSADLFIVAVFLKRIEGCLQLDFDSTNRSV
;
A
#
# COMPACT_ATOMS: atom_id res chain seq x y z
N LEU A 1 -10.27 8.33 12.49
CA LEU A 1 -11.31 9.24 11.96
C LEU A 1 -10.78 10.65 11.69
N TRP A 2 -9.76 11.16 12.39
CA TRP A 2 -9.17 12.48 12.13
C TRP A 2 -8.83 12.73 10.65
N ALA A 3 -8.03 11.87 10.01
CA ALA A 3 -7.63 12.05 8.60
C ALA A 3 -8.83 12.13 7.64
N TYR A 4 -9.87 11.34 7.90
CA TYR A 4 -11.11 11.36 7.14
C TYR A 4 -11.92 12.64 7.37
N ARG A 5 -11.99 13.12 8.61
CA ARG A 5 -12.72 14.35 8.95
C ARG A 5 -12.05 15.60 8.41
N GLU A 6 -10.72 15.68 8.50
CA GLU A 6 -9.95 16.86 8.10
C GLU A 6 -9.66 16.91 6.60
N TYR A 7 -9.40 15.75 5.97
CA TYR A 7 -8.89 15.71 4.58
C TYR A 7 -9.70 14.80 3.65
N GLY A 8 -10.77 14.15 4.13
CA GLY A 8 -11.53 13.18 3.32
C GLY A 8 -10.81 11.86 3.06
N ILE A 9 -9.58 11.69 3.56
CA ILE A 9 -8.74 10.53 3.34
C ILE A 9 -9.27 9.31 4.11
N LYS A 10 -9.57 8.24 3.38
CA LYS A 10 -10.17 7.02 3.96
C LYS A 10 -9.12 5.98 4.39
N GLY A 11 -7.94 6.00 3.78
CA GLY A 11 -6.88 5.03 4.00
C GLY A 11 -7.27 3.58 3.73
N ILE A 12 -6.59 2.64 4.39
CA ILE A 12 -6.79 1.19 4.17
C ILE A 12 -8.25 0.73 4.36
N ARG A 13 -9.00 1.37 5.26
CA ARG A 13 -10.42 1.04 5.45
C ARG A 13 -11.24 1.38 4.21
N GLY A 14 -10.92 2.48 3.54
CA GLY A 14 -11.52 2.85 2.27
C GLY A 14 -11.17 1.87 1.16
N GLU A 15 -9.89 1.46 1.08
CA GLU A 15 -9.45 0.43 0.15
C GLU A 15 -10.22 -0.89 0.36
N ALA A 16 -10.29 -1.37 1.61
CA ALA A 16 -11.03 -2.58 1.94
C ALA A 16 -12.51 -2.49 1.58
N ALA A 17 -13.17 -1.37 1.91
CA ALA A 17 -14.57 -1.13 1.55
C ALA A 17 -14.81 -1.07 0.03
N ALA A 18 -13.83 -0.59 -0.74
CA ALA A 18 -13.87 -0.57 -2.21
C ALA A 18 -13.45 -1.90 -2.86
N GLY A 19 -13.23 -2.95 -2.06
CA GLY A 19 -12.81 -4.27 -2.54
C GLY A 19 -11.34 -4.33 -2.96
N LEU A 20 -10.47 -3.53 -2.32
CA LEU A 20 -9.01 -3.55 -2.46
C LEU A 20 -8.48 -3.31 -3.89
N PRO A 21 -8.82 -2.19 -4.55
CA PRO A 21 -8.39 -1.89 -5.92
C PRO A 21 -6.86 -1.83 -6.07
N ASN A 22 -6.14 -1.25 -5.11
CA ASN A 22 -4.68 -1.18 -5.18
C ASN A 22 -4.00 -2.52 -4.91
N VAL A 23 -4.60 -3.41 -4.11
CA VAL A 23 -4.13 -4.80 -3.98
C VAL A 23 -4.25 -5.54 -5.32
N ARG A 24 -5.38 -5.38 -6.03
CA ARG A 24 -5.54 -5.98 -7.38
C ARG A 24 -4.46 -5.47 -8.35
N LYS A 25 -4.10 -4.19 -8.26
CA LYS A 25 -3.00 -3.61 -9.05
C LYS A 25 -1.65 -4.19 -8.64
N ALA A 26 -1.37 -4.26 -7.34
CA ALA A 26 -0.16 -4.85 -6.78
C ALA A 26 0.02 -6.31 -7.21
N LEU A 27 -1.04 -7.12 -7.18
CA LEU A 27 -1.01 -8.53 -7.62
C LEU A 27 -0.60 -8.71 -9.08
N ARG A 28 -0.96 -7.79 -9.98
CA ARG A 28 -0.51 -7.82 -11.38
C ARG A 28 0.97 -7.51 -11.54
N ASN A 29 1.52 -6.73 -10.62
CA ASN A 29 2.92 -6.30 -10.65
C ASN A 29 3.84 -7.26 -9.89
N LEU A 30 3.32 -7.96 -8.87
CA LEU A 30 4.04 -8.93 -8.07
C LEU A 30 4.24 -10.25 -8.84
N LYS A 31 5.28 -10.31 -9.66
CA LYS A 31 5.56 -11.46 -10.54
C LYS A 31 6.20 -12.64 -9.79
N ASP A 32 6.99 -12.32 -8.78
CA ASP A 32 7.75 -13.27 -7.96
C ASP A 32 7.97 -12.68 -6.55
N PHE A 33 8.64 -13.44 -5.67
CA PHE A 33 8.97 -13.01 -4.31
C PHE A 33 10.43 -12.56 -4.15
N SER A 34 11.09 -12.16 -5.23
CA SER A 34 12.40 -11.53 -5.14
C SER A 34 12.31 -10.22 -4.36
N ARG A 35 13.43 -9.84 -3.73
CA ARG A 35 13.53 -8.58 -2.97
C ARG A 35 13.15 -7.37 -3.82
N GLU A 36 13.61 -7.32 -5.07
CA GLU A 36 13.27 -6.26 -6.02
C GLU A 36 11.75 -6.16 -6.23
N ASN A 37 11.11 -7.27 -6.57
CA ASN A 37 9.68 -7.29 -6.90
C ASN A 37 8.81 -6.89 -5.69
N LEU A 38 9.19 -7.38 -4.49
CA LEU A 38 8.53 -7.02 -3.24
C LEU A 38 8.67 -5.53 -2.91
N LEU A 39 9.88 -4.98 -3.03
CA LEU A 39 10.14 -3.56 -2.75
C LEU A 39 9.43 -2.65 -3.76
N MET A 40 9.50 -2.96 -5.05
CA MET A 40 8.82 -2.18 -6.09
C MET A 40 7.29 -2.26 -5.97
N THR A 41 6.75 -3.39 -5.52
CA THR A 41 5.32 -3.53 -5.21
C THR A 41 4.91 -2.63 -4.04
N LEU A 42 5.69 -2.62 -2.96
CA LEU A 42 5.44 -1.74 -1.80
C LEU A 42 5.55 -0.26 -2.19
N ILE A 43 6.57 0.13 -2.96
CA ILE A 43 6.75 1.50 -3.46
C ILE A 43 5.54 1.92 -4.31
N GLY A 44 5.05 1.04 -5.19
CA GLY A 44 3.84 1.29 -5.97
C GLY A 44 2.61 1.52 -5.10
N LEU A 45 2.46 0.76 -4.01
CA LEU A 45 1.37 0.97 -3.04
C LEU A 45 1.50 2.29 -2.28
N ILE A 46 2.70 2.65 -1.82
CA ILE A 46 2.96 3.95 -1.16
C ILE A 46 2.60 5.11 -2.09
N ARG A 47 2.93 4.98 -3.39
CA ARG A 47 2.56 5.97 -4.41
C ARG A 47 1.05 6.03 -4.60
N ASP A 48 0.35 4.91 -4.68
CA ASP A 48 -1.03 4.89 -5.17
C ASP A 48 -2.09 5.00 -4.05
N VAL A 49 -1.71 4.79 -2.79
CA VAL A 49 -2.64 4.73 -1.64
C VAL A 49 -2.53 5.97 -0.75
N GLU A 50 -3.68 6.46 -0.28
CA GLU A 50 -3.73 7.51 0.73
C GLU A 50 -3.39 6.98 2.14
N ASP A 51 -2.11 6.94 2.50
CA ASP A 51 -1.68 6.39 3.79
C ASP A 51 -1.92 7.31 5.00
N THR A 52 -2.93 7.00 5.81
CA THR A 52 -3.25 7.78 7.04
C THR A 52 -2.16 7.74 8.11
N VAL A 53 -1.32 6.70 8.15
CA VAL A 53 -0.21 6.59 9.10
C VAL A 53 0.90 7.56 8.69
N LEU A 54 1.19 7.62 7.39
CA LEU A 54 2.13 8.60 6.84
C LEU A 54 1.64 10.02 7.13
N LEU A 55 0.37 10.33 6.81
CA LEU A 55 -0.19 11.66 7.03
C LEU A 55 -0.08 12.10 8.49
N LYS A 56 -0.43 11.20 9.42
CA LYS A 56 -0.34 11.47 10.85
C LYS A 56 1.10 11.74 11.30
N ARG A 57 2.09 10.98 10.79
CA ARG A 57 3.50 11.11 11.20
C ARG A 57 4.23 12.26 10.48
N ALA A 58 3.81 12.57 9.26
CA ALA A 58 4.30 13.72 8.51
C ALA A 58 3.89 15.04 9.17
N GLY A 59 2.70 15.10 9.80
CA GLY A 59 2.25 16.27 10.55
C GLY A 59 1.78 17.45 9.69
N SER A 60 2.02 17.41 8.37
CA SER A 60 1.48 18.35 7.40
C SER A 60 1.19 17.65 6.06
N LEU A 61 0.24 18.19 5.30
CA LEU A 61 -0.10 17.68 3.97
C LEU A 61 1.06 17.88 2.97
N GLU A 62 1.80 18.97 3.12
CA GLU A 62 3.00 19.25 2.33
C GLU A 62 4.06 18.16 2.51
N LYS A 63 4.42 17.84 3.76
CA LYS A 63 5.40 16.79 4.05
C LYS A 63 4.88 15.42 3.64
N TYR A 64 3.59 15.15 3.83
CA TYR A 64 2.93 13.94 3.36
C TYR A 64 3.09 13.75 1.85
N ASN A 65 2.75 14.78 1.06
CA ASN A 65 2.84 14.74 -0.40
C ASN A 65 4.30 14.63 -0.85
N HIS A 66 5.20 15.39 -0.24
CA HIS A 66 6.64 15.34 -0.54
C HIS A 66 7.20 13.92 -0.44
N TYR A 67 6.99 13.22 0.68
CA TYR A 67 7.50 11.85 0.83
C TYR A 67 6.79 10.83 -0.05
N ARG A 68 5.48 11.00 -0.28
CA ARG A 68 4.72 10.14 -1.20
C ARG A 68 5.26 10.26 -2.64
N GLU A 69 5.54 11.47 -3.10
CA GLU A 69 6.11 11.74 -4.43
C GLU A 69 7.58 11.31 -4.52
N LEU A 70 8.39 11.61 -3.49
CA LEU A 70 9.80 11.21 -3.43
C LEU A 70 9.95 9.68 -3.57
N ILE A 71 9.18 8.92 -2.79
CA ILE A 71 9.19 7.45 -2.86
C ILE A 71 8.57 6.98 -4.17
N GLY A 72 7.43 7.56 -4.58
CA GLY A 72 6.73 7.20 -5.81
C GLY A 72 7.51 7.46 -7.09
N SER A 73 8.53 8.32 -7.06
CA SER A 73 9.44 8.61 -8.19
C SER A 73 10.51 7.53 -8.41
N ILE A 74 10.55 6.48 -7.59
CA ILE A 74 11.38 5.30 -7.83
C ILE A 74 10.61 4.38 -8.79
N GLU A 75 10.79 4.59 -10.09
CA GLU A 75 10.10 3.82 -11.13
C GLU A 75 10.83 2.52 -11.51
N VAL A 76 12.14 2.48 -11.29
CA VAL A 76 13.04 1.35 -11.55
C VAL A 76 13.78 1.00 -10.26
N PHE A 77 14.07 -0.28 -10.05
CA PHE A 77 14.78 -0.74 -8.87
C PHE A 77 16.16 -0.11 -8.76
N ASP A 78 16.37 0.63 -7.67
CA ASP A 78 17.63 1.28 -7.33
C ASP A 78 17.83 1.10 -5.81
N GLU A 79 18.59 0.06 -5.45
CA GLU A 79 18.79 -0.31 -4.05
C GLU A 79 19.45 0.81 -3.24
N GLU A 80 20.37 1.56 -3.84
CA GLU A 80 21.06 2.63 -3.15
C GLU A 80 20.12 3.80 -2.86
N ARG A 81 19.31 4.20 -3.84
CA ARG A 81 18.28 5.24 -3.68
C ARG A 81 17.21 4.84 -2.69
N ILE A 82 16.72 3.60 -2.77
CA ILE A 82 15.74 3.05 -1.81
C ILE A 82 16.32 3.12 -0.39
N ARG A 83 17.57 2.68 -0.19
CA ARG A 83 18.23 2.71 1.10
C ARG A 83 18.37 4.14 1.64
N ARG A 84 18.85 5.08 0.83
CA ARG A 84 18.99 6.50 1.23
C ARG A 84 17.66 7.11 1.67
N ILE A 85 16.59 6.93 0.88
CA ILE A 85 15.26 7.43 1.21
C ILE A 85 14.69 6.74 2.45
N THR A 86 14.95 5.45 2.63
CA THR A 86 14.56 4.70 3.83
C THR A 86 15.22 5.29 5.08
N GLU A 87 16.53 5.54 5.05
CA GLU A 87 17.27 6.16 6.15
C GLU A 87 16.71 7.54 6.50
N GLU A 88 16.36 8.34 5.49
CA GLU A 88 15.70 9.63 5.68
C GLU A 88 14.34 9.51 6.36
N CYS A 89 13.49 8.58 5.88
CA CYS A 89 12.17 8.32 6.46
C CYS A 89 12.28 7.87 7.93
N VAL A 90 13.27 7.03 8.25
CA VAL A 90 13.54 6.58 9.63
C VAL A 90 13.94 7.76 10.51
N LYS A 91 14.86 8.62 10.07
CA LYS A 91 15.26 9.82 10.81
C LYS A 91 14.10 10.79 11.02
N ALA A 92 13.20 10.89 10.04
CA ALA A 92 12.00 11.71 10.11
C ALA A 92 10.82 11.04 10.86
N ASN A 93 11.02 9.84 11.44
CA ASN A 93 10.00 9.03 12.11
C ASN A 93 8.73 8.79 11.27
N LEU A 94 8.89 8.61 9.96
CA LEU A 94 7.80 8.31 9.04
C LEU A 94 7.48 6.83 9.01
N SER A 95 6.24 6.48 8.64
CA SER A 95 5.83 5.10 8.42
C SER A 95 4.65 5.05 7.46
N PHE A 96 4.61 3.98 6.68
CA PHE A 96 3.65 3.73 5.61
C PHE A 96 2.80 2.51 5.96
N GLY A 97 2.24 2.53 7.17
CA GLY A 97 1.54 1.37 7.75
C GLY A 97 0.34 0.92 6.93
N GLY A 98 -0.47 1.85 6.43
CA GLY A 98 -1.63 1.50 5.61
C GLY A 98 -1.23 0.86 4.28
N SER A 99 -0.12 1.32 3.69
CA SER A 99 0.45 0.76 2.48
C SER A 99 1.06 -0.62 2.73
N ALA A 100 1.76 -0.80 3.86
CA ALA A 100 2.34 -2.08 4.28
C ALA A 100 1.26 -3.14 4.56
N ASP A 101 0.14 -2.74 5.16
CA ASP A 101 -1.00 -3.62 5.39
C ASP A 101 -1.61 -4.10 4.05
N LEU A 102 -1.75 -3.22 3.06
CA LEU A 102 -2.21 -3.62 1.72
C LEU A 102 -1.16 -4.50 0.99
N PHE A 103 0.12 -4.21 1.21
CA PHE A 103 1.21 -4.99 0.65
C PHE A 103 1.19 -6.43 1.17
N ILE A 104 1.04 -6.63 2.48
CA ILE A 104 0.99 -7.99 3.02
C ILE A 104 -0.26 -8.74 2.56
N VAL A 105 -1.39 -8.06 2.34
CA VAL A 105 -2.58 -8.67 1.71
C VAL A 105 -2.26 -9.12 0.28
N ALA A 106 -1.57 -8.30 -0.52
CA ALA A 106 -1.17 -8.70 -1.87
C ALA A 106 -0.21 -9.91 -1.86
N VAL A 107 0.80 -9.90 -0.98
CA VAL A 107 1.71 -11.03 -0.81
C VAL A 107 0.98 -12.30 -0.37
N PHE A 108 0.07 -12.18 0.59
CA PHE A 108 -0.75 -13.29 1.07
C PHE A 108 -1.58 -13.89 -0.07
N LEU A 109 -2.36 -13.07 -0.77
CA LEU A 109 -3.19 -13.51 -1.89
C LEU A 109 -2.37 -14.18 -3.00
N LYS A 110 -1.18 -13.65 -3.30
CA LYS A 110 -0.28 -14.26 -4.28
C LYS A 110 0.23 -15.63 -3.85
N ARG A 111 0.46 -15.84 -2.54
CA ARG A 111 0.92 -17.13 -2.00
C ARG A 111 -0.15 -18.21 -1.99
N ILE A 112 -1.42 -17.83 -1.87
CA ILE A 112 -2.55 -18.77 -1.85
C ILE A 112 -3.24 -18.87 -3.22
N GLU A 113 -2.72 -18.19 -4.24
CA GLU A 113 -3.21 -18.27 -5.61
C GLU A 113 -3.22 -19.73 -6.09
N GLY A 114 -4.36 -20.19 -6.59
CA GLY A 114 -4.56 -21.60 -7.00
C GLY A 114 -4.82 -22.58 -5.86
N CYS A 115 -4.60 -22.19 -4.60
CA CYS A 115 -4.95 -23.01 -3.42
C CYS A 115 -6.31 -22.65 -2.82
N LEU A 116 -6.84 -21.47 -3.12
CA LEU A 116 -8.08 -20.99 -2.54
C LEU A 116 -9.29 -21.60 -3.26
N GLN A 117 -10.01 -22.49 -2.58
CA GLN A 117 -11.35 -22.93 -2.96
C GLN A 117 -12.36 -22.12 -2.15
N LEU A 118 -13.23 -21.38 -2.83
CA LEU A 118 -14.31 -20.64 -2.19
C LEU A 118 -15.63 -21.30 -2.57
N ASP A 119 -16.19 -22.05 -1.63
CA ASP A 119 -17.55 -22.56 -1.76
C ASP A 119 -18.52 -21.45 -1.34
N PHE A 120 -19.16 -20.84 -2.32
CA PHE A 120 -20.24 -19.89 -2.08
C PHE A 120 -21.57 -20.62 -2.28
N ASP A 121 -22.31 -20.83 -1.19
CA ASP A 121 -23.71 -21.26 -1.29
C ASP A 121 -24.51 -20.15 -1.98
N SER A 122 -24.96 -20.44 -3.20
CA SER A 122 -25.73 -19.49 -4.02
C SER A 122 -27.21 -19.37 -3.60
N THR A 123 -27.61 -20.08 -2.54
CA THR A 123 -29.01 -20.28 -2.14
C THR A 123 -29.64 -19.12 -1.37
N ASN A 124 -29.04 -17.92 -1.34
CA ASN A 124 -29.65 -16.79 -0.62
C ASN A 124 -29.41 -15.41 -1.25
N ARG A 125 -29.55 -15.31 -2.58
CA ARG A 125 -29.74 -14.02 -3.26
C ARG A 125 -31.19 -13.88 -3.71
N SER A 126 -32.05 -13.62 -2.74
CA SER A 126 -33.35 -12.97 -2.94
C SER A 126 -33.31 -11.65 -2.18
N VAL A 127 -32.85 -10.60 -2.86
CA VAL A 127 -33.09 -9.20 -2.46
C VAL A 127 -33.55 -8.47 -3.71
#